data_AF-A0A382I2Y8-F1
#
_entry.id   AF-A0A382I2Y8-F1
#
_cell.length_a   1.000
_cell.length_b   1.000
_cell.length_c   1.000
_cell.angle_alpha   90.00
_cell.angle_beta   90.00
_cell.angle_gamma   90.00
#
_symmetry.space_group_name_H-M   'P 1'
#
loop_
_entity.id
_entity.type
_entity.pdbx_description
1 polymer ?
#
loop_
_entity_poly.entity_id
_entity_poly.type
_entity_poly.pdbx_seq_one_letter_code
_entity_poly.pdbx_strand_id
1 'polypeptide(L)'
;VLRERMTEMRKKRKPAEYKNVSKIVLALPDDDKYSFKNVKEWIRHNKEMVASLGKSARGRYVGEKERKIAENQAYSRKAYIRYCEHYLKTGDWIGMFSGMNEENKVVPRCAAMAYYPDGTPKRSVGVFYPDINAVWTNGMDESEYGTHENREYAIAKAVAKSKTVALTDTQFTGEV
;
A
#
# COMPACT_ATOMS: atom_id res chain seq x y z
N VAL A 1 34.35 -2.88 23.65
CA VAL A 1 35.36 -3.36 22.67
C VAL A 1 34.77 -3.89 21.36
N LEU A 2 34.10 -5.06 21.29
CA LEU A 2 33.63 -5.61 19.98
C LEU A 2 32.50 -4.78 19.33
N ARG A 3 31.53 -4.29 20.13
CA ARG A 3 30.42 -3.45 19.64
C ARG A 3 30.90 -2.11 19.06
N GLU A 4 31.86 -1.47 19.74
CA GLU A 4 32.48 -0.21 19.29
C GLU A 4 33.27 -0.41 18.00
N ARG A 5 34.04 -1.50 17.91
CA ARG A 5 34.79 -1.87 16.71
C ARG A 5 33.85 -2.15 15.52
N MET A 6 32.70 -2.79 15.76
CA MET A 6 31.67 -3.03 14.73
C MET A 6 31.00 -1.72 14.28
N THR A 7 30.78 -0.76 15.19
CA THR A 7 30.24 0.56 14.81
C THR A 7 31.24 1.39 14.01
N GLU A 8 32.53 1.36 14.34
CA GLU A 8 33.57 2.03 13.56
C GLU A 8 33.76 1.39 12.17
N MET A 9 33.69 0.06 12.07
CA MET A 9 33.72 -0.63 10.78
C MET A 9 32.48 -0.35 9.93
N ARG A 10 31.31 -0.12 10.54
CA ARG A 10 30.10 0.33 9.82
C ARG A 10 30.24 1.75 9.30
N LYS A 11 30.83 2.66 10.08
CA LYS A 11 31.09 4.06 9.66
C LYS A 11 32.10 4.16 8.52
N LYS A 12 33.07 3.24 8.45
CA LYS A 12 34.10 3.18 7.39
C LYS A 12 33.66 2.44 6.12
N ARG A 13 32.51 1.77 6.11
CA ARG A 13 32.00 1.14 4.89
C ARG A 13 31.56 2.23 3.93
N LYS A 14 32.08 2.19 2.71
CA LYS A 14 31.50 2.92 1.58
C LYS A 14 29.99 2.66 1.57
N PRO A 15 29.14 3.66 1.29
CA PRO A 15 27.71 3.44 1.17
C PRO A 15 27.51 2.26 0.21
N ALA A 16 26.79 1.24 0.70
CA ALA A 16 26.69 -0.01 -0.02
C ALA A 16 26.04 0.25 -1.38
N GLU A 17 26.74 -0.07 -2.46
CA GLU A 17 26.17 0.03 -3.80
C GLU A 17 25.14 -1.08 -3.99
N TYR A 18 23.87 -0.73 -3.91
CA TYR A 18 22.77 -1.67 -4.12
C TYR A 18 22.37 -1.71 -5.59
N LYS A 19 23.00 -2.59 -6.38
CA LYS A 19 22.65 -2.77 -7.80
C LYS A 19 21.22 -3.28 -8.04
N ASN A 20 20.63 -3.94 -7.04
CA ASN A 20 19.31 -4.57 -7.13
C ASN A 20 18.22 -3.77 -6.40
N VAL A 21 18.49 -2.52 -5.99
CA VAL A 21 17.53 -1.66 -5.31
C VAL A 21 17.26 -0.44 -6.19
N SER A 22 15.99 -0.05 -6.29
CA SER A 22 15.56 1.11 -7.08
C SER A 22 16.22 2.38 -6.56
N LYS A 23 16.67 3.22 -7.50
CA LYS A 23 17.30 4.52 -7.20
C LYS A 23 16.36 5.43 -6.43
N ILE A 24 15.05 5.34 -6.69
CA ILE A 24 14.03 6.14 -6.01
C ILE A 24 14.02 5.81 -4.52
N VAL A 25 14.02 4.51 -4.17
CA VAL A 25 13.99 4.04 -2.78
C VAL A 25 15.27 4.39 -2.04
N LEU A 26 16.42 4.41 -2.72
CA LEU A 26 17.71 4.83 -2.15
C LEU A 26 17.81 6.34 -1.95
N ALA A 27 17.04 7.14 -2.69
CA ALA A 27 17.00 8.59 -2.55
C ALA A 27 16.10 9.04 -1.38
N LEU A 28 15.23 8.15 -0.87
CA LEU A 28 14.38 8.46 0.27
C LEU A 28 15.20 8.61 1.56
N PRO A 29 14.84 9.56 2.45
CA PRO A 29 15.47 9.68 3.75
C PRO A 29 15.15 8.45 4.63
N ASP A 30 16.02 8.13 5.58
CA ASP A 30 15.84 6.98 6.48
C ASP A 30 14.56 7.04 7.33
N ASP A 31 14.04 8.23 7.58
CA ASP A 31 12.79 8.48 8.33
C ASP A 31 11.53 8.30 7.47
N ASP A 32 11.68 8.21 6.14
CA ASP A 32 10.54 7.94 5.27
C ASP A 32 9.95 6.56 5.60
N LYS A 33 8.62 6.47 5.65
CA LYS A 33 7.92 5.23 5.94
C LYS A 33 8.31 4.09 5.00
N TYR A 34 8.54 4.39 3.73
CA TYR A 34 8.97 3.44 2.70
C TYR A 34 10.46 3.53 2.40
N SER A 35 11.25 4.07 3.32
CA SER A 35 12.70 4.07 3.23
C SER A 35 13.23 2.64 3.08
N PHE A 36 14.39 2.51 2.42
CA PHE A 36 15.10 1.23 2.31
C PHE A 36 15.27 0.56 3.68
N LYS A 37 15.58 1.35 4.72
CA LYS A 37 15.74 0.90 6.11
C LYS A 37 14.46 0.26 6.65
N ASN A 38 13.33 0.97 6.56
CA ASN A 38 12.06 0.53 7.13
C ASN A 38 11.52 -0.72 6.41
N VAL A 39 11.55 -0.74 5.08
CA VAL A 39 11.08 -1.91 4.32
C VAL A 39 11.94 -3.16 4.58
N LYS A 40 13.25 -3.00 4.76
CA LYS A 40 14.13 -4.12 5.17
C LYS A 40 13.79 -4.64 6.56
N GLU A 41 13.35 -3.76 7.46
CA GLU A 41 12.85 -4.16 8.77
C GLU A 41 11.54 -4.94 8.67
N TRP A 42 10.60 -4.50 7.84
CA TRP A 42 9.34 -5.22 7.58
C TRP A 42 9.59 -6.63 7.04
N ILE A 43 10.54 -6.77 6.11
CA ILE A 43 10.96 -8.07 5.58
C ILE A 43 11.53 -8.95 6.70
N ARG A 44 12.39 -8.41 7.57
CA ARG A 44 12.97 -9.15 8.69
C ARG A 44 11.88 -9.64 9.65
N HIS A 45 11.01 -8.75 10.11
CA HIS A 45 9.92 -9.07 11.01
C HIS A 45 9.02 -10.17 10.44
N ASN A 46 8.61 -10.04 9.17
CA ASN A 46 7.74 -11.03 8.55
C ASN A 46 8.45 -12.39 8.34
N LYS A 47 9.76 -12.42 8.11
CA LYS A 47 10.54 -13.68 8.07
C LYS A 47 10.56 -14.39 9.43
N GLU A 48 10.72 -13.63 10.52
CA GLU A 48 10.64 -14.16 11.89
C GLU A 48 9.23 -14.71 12.20
N MET A 49 8.19 -13.98 11.81
CA MET A 49 6.80 -14.42 11.97
C MET A 49 6.50 -15.70 11.17
N VAL A 50 6.97 -15.80 9.92
CA VAL A 50 6.84 -17.03 9.12
C VAL A 50 7.53 -18.21 9.80
N ALA A 51 8.73 -18.01 10.36
CA ALA A 51 9.43 -19.05 11.09
C ALA A 51 8.69 -19.48 12.37
N SER A 52 8.13 -18.51 13.11
CA SER A 52 7.31 -18.76 14.29
C SER A 52 6.05 -19.58 13.95
N LEU A 53 5.28 -19.13 12.96
CA LEU A 53 4.07 -19.81 12.49
C LEU A 53 4.38 -21.22 11.96
N GLY A 54 5.51 -21.40 11.28
CA GLY A 54 5.96 -22.72 10.81
C GLY A 54 6.37 -23.67 11.94
N LYS A 55 6.75 -23.16 13.12
CA LYS A 55 6.92 -23.98 14.33
C LYS A 55 5.57 -24.35 14.92
N SER A 56 4.66 -23.38 15.04
CA SER A 56 3.30 -23.60 15.54
C SER A 56 2.54 -24.61 14.71
N ALA A 57 2.62 -24.56 13.38
CA ALA A 57 1.94 -25.52 12.50
C ALA A 57 2.45 -26.97 12.63
N ARG A 58 3.71 -27.18 13.07
CA ARG A 58 4.36 -28.50 13.20
C ARG A 58 4.34 -29.04 14.63
N GLY A 59 3.60 -28.40 15.54
CA GLY A 59 3.48 -28.86 16.94
C GLY A 59 2.81 -30.24 17.02
N ARG A 60 3.31 -31.13 17.89
CA ARG A 60 2.84 -32.52 18.02
C ARG A 60 1.35 -32.67 18.37
N TYR A 61 0.77 -31.68 19.03
CA TYR A 61 -0.61 -31.71 19.54
C TYR A 61 -1.52 -30.68 18.85
N VAL A 62 -1.13 -30.21 17.67
CA VAL A 62 -1.86 -29.16 16.95
C VAL A 62 -2.91 -29.82 16.07
N GLY A 63 -4.17 -29.45 16.28
CA GLY A 63 -5.28 -29.93 15.46
C GLY A 63 -5.14 -29.48 13.99
N GLU A 64 -5.81 -30.20 13.09
CA GLU A 64 -5.73 -29.90 11.65
C GLU A 64 -6.18 -28.47 11.34
N LYS A 65 -7.21 -27.99 12.04
CA LYS A 65 -7.75 -26.63 11.88
C LYS A 65 -6.71 -25.57 12.24
N GLU A 66 -6.09 -25.68 13.42
CA GLU A 66 -5.08 -24.75 13.90
C GLU A 66 -3.85 -24.76 12.99
N ARG A 67 -3.46 -25.94 12.51
CA ARG A 67 -2.38 -26.10 11.54
C ARG A 67 -2.67 -25.32 10.25
N LYS A 68 -3.86 -25.50 9.65
CA LYS A 68 -4.24 -24.79 8.42
C LYS A 68 -4.31 -23.27 8.63
N ILE A 69 -4.79 -22.81 9.78
CA ILE A 69 -4.80 -21.38 10.12
C ILE A 69 -3.36 -20.83 10.16
N ALA A 70 -2.45 -21.52 10.85
CA ALA A 70 -1.05 -21.11 10.94
C ALA A 70 -0.34 -21.13 9.57
N GLU A 71 -0.59 -22.15 8.75
CA GLU A 71 -0.07 -22.25 7.39
C GLU A 71 -0.56 -21.10 6.50
N ASN A 72 -1.87 -20.83 6.48
CA ASN A 72 -2.45 -19.72 5.73
C ASN A 72 -1.83 -18.38 6.13
N GLN A 73 -1.69 -18.13 7.44
CA GLN A 73 -1.04 -16.92 7.95
C GLN A 73 0.45 -16.82 7.53
N ALA A 74 1.16 -17.95 7.45
CA ALA A 74 2.53 -17.98 6.97
C ALA A 74 2.60 -17.73 5.46
N TYR A 75 1.66 -18.26 4.67
CA TYR A 75 1.58 -18.00 3.23
C TYR A 75 1.30 -16.53 2.92
N SER A 76 0.37 -15.90 3.63
CA SER A 76 0.09 -14.46 3.48
C SER A 76 1.34 -13.62 3.75
N ARG A 77 2.05 -13.89 4.85
CA ARG A 77 3.30 -13.17 5.17
C ARG A 77 4.42 -13.41 4.15
N LYS A 78 4.53 -14.62 3.60
CA LYS A 78 5.45 -14.90 2.48
C LYS A 78 5.09 -14.07 1.24
N ALA A 79 3.80 -13.85 0.96
CA ALA A 79 3.36 -12.98 -0.12
C ALA A 79 3.75 -11.52 0.16
N TYR A 80 3.52 -11.05 1.38
CA TYR A 80 3.90 -9.70 1.80
C TYR A 80 5.41 -9.41 1.65
N ILE A 81 6.26 -10.39 2.01
CA ILE A 81 7.71 -10.30 1.80
C ILE A 81 8.03 -10.09 0.31
N ARG A 82 7.34 -10.79 -0.60
CA ARG A 82 7.54 -10.60 -2.05
C ARG A 82 7.13 -9.21 -2.51
N TYR A 83 6.08 -8.62 -1.94
CA TYR A 83 5.68 -7.25 -2.26
C TYR A 83 6.75 -6.24 -1.82
N CYS A 84 7.28 -6.41 -0.60
CA CYS A 84 8.39 -5.59 -0.11
C CYS A 84 9.64 -5.73 -0.98
N GLU A 85 10.02 -6.96 -1.36
CA GLU A 85 11.17 -7.22 -2.22
C GLU A 85 10.97 -6.66 -3.63
N HIS A 86 9.76 -6.73 -4.17
CA HIS A 86 9.40 -6.09 -5.43
C HIS A 86 9.57 -4.57 -5.35
N TYR A 87 9.00 -3.92 -4.33
CA TYR A 87 9.15 -2.49 -4.10
C TYR A 87 10.62 -2.07 -3.98
N LEU A 88 11.42 -2.82 -3.23
CA LEU A 88 12.86 -2.50 -3.14
C LEU A 88 13.53 -2.57 -4.51
N LYS A 89 13.13 -3.49 -5.39
CA LYS A 89 13.71 -3.66 -6.72
C LYS A 89 13.26 -2.60 -7.72
N THR A 90 11.95 -2.30 -7.77
CA THR A 90 11.34 -1.43 -8.80
C THR A 90 11.13 0.00 -8.33
N GLY A 91 10.83 0.18 -7.04
CA GLY A 91 10.34 1.43 -6.46
C GLY A 91 8.81 1.52 -6.46
N ASP A 92 8.12 0.53 -7.02
CA ASP A 92 6.66 0.51 -7.14
C ASP A 92 6.05 -0.39 -6.08
N TRP A 93 5.10 0.17 -5.31
CA TRP A 93 4.35 -0.60 -4.34
C TRP A 93 3.12 -1.24 -4.99
N ILE A 94 2.99 -2.56 -4.87
CA ILE A 94 1.95 -3.35 -5.54
C ILE A 94 0.87 -3.88 -4.59
N GLY A 95 1.07 -3.72 -3.27
CA GLY A 95 0.12 -4.19 -2.26
C GLY A 95 -0.98 -3.17 -1.95
N MET A 96 -2.17 -3.65 -1.60
CA MET A 96 -3.26 -2.79 -1.10
C MET A 96 -3.00 -2.26 0.32
N PHE A 97 -2.09 -2.91 1.04
CA PHE A 97 -1.70 -2.55 2.40
C PHE A 97 -0.17 -2.51 2.51
N SER A 98 0.33 -1.73 3.47
CA SER A 98 1.76 -1.58 3.78
C SER A 98 1.99 -1.39 5.27
N GLY A 99 3.26 -1.41 5.69
CA GLY A 99 3.65 -1.31 7.09
C GLY A 99 4.26 -2.59 7.65
N MET A 100 4.52 -2.63 8.94
CA MET A 100 5.15 -3.81 9.55
C MET A 100 4.21 -5.04 9.48
N ASN A 101 2.92 -4.80 9.67
CA ASN A 101 1.84 -5.78 9.80
C ASN A 101 0.69 -5.50 8.82
N GLU A 102 0.96 -4.86 7.68
CA GLU A 102 -0.07 -4.50 6.69
C GLU A 102 -1.16 -3.56 7.25
N GLU A 103 -0.81 -2.71 8.21
CA GLU A 103 -1.75 -1.85 8.93
C GLU A 103 -2.22 -0.62 8.12
N ASN A 104 -1.48 -0.24 7.07
CA ASN A 104 -1.75 0.99 6.34
C ASN A 104 -2.37 0.69 4.98
N LYS A 105 -3.57 1.19 4.73
CA LYS A 105 -4.17 1.09 3.39
C LYS A 105 -3.43 1.99 2.41
N VAL A 106 -3.05 1.42 1.27
CA VAL A 106 -2.40 2.12 0.17
C VAL A 106 -3.42 2.42 -0.91
N VAL A 107 -3.35 3.62 -1.46
CA VAL A 107 -4.15 4.02 -2.63
C VAL A 107 -3.33 3.72 -3.88
N PRO A 108 -3.79 2.82 -4.78
CA PRO A 108 -3.08 2.55 -6.02
C PRO A 108 -3.07 3.81 -6.90
N ARG A 109 -1.94 4.08 -7.54
CA ARG A 109 -1.80 5.14 -8.54
C ARG A 109 -2.02 4.55 -9.93
N CYS A 110 -2.77 5.27 -10.77
CA CYS A 110 -2.87 4.97 -12.19
C CYS A 110 -1.52 5.22 -12.87
N ALA A 111 -0.90 4.15 -13.36
CA ALA A 111 0.35 4.22 -14.12
C ALA A 111 0.12 4.53 -15.61
N ALA A 112 -0.97 4.00 -16.17
CA ALA A 112 -1.37 4.23 -17.56
C ALA A 112 -2.90 4.35 -17.65
N MET A 113 -3.36 5.42 -18.31
CA MET A 113 -4.79 5.68 -18.53
C MET A 113 -5.36 4.71 -19.55
N ALA A 114 -6.56 4.20 -19.27
CA ALA A 114 -7.38 3.49 -20.24
C ALA A 114 -8.47 4.43 -20.75
N TYR A 115 -8.97 4.19 -21.97
CA TYR A 115 -9.99 5.02 -22.60
C TYR A 115 -11.14 4.16 -23.14
N TYR A 116 -12.33 4.75 -23.26
CA TYR A 116 -13.43 4.22 -24.04
C TYR A 116 -13.21 4.47 -25.54
N PRO A 117 -13.97 3.82 -26.44
CA PRO A 117 -13.84 4.02 -27.88
C PRO A 117 -14.08 5.48 -28.34
N ASP A 118 -14.85 6.25 -27.58
CA ASP A 118 -15.10 7.68 -27.81
C ASP A 118 -13.97 8.60 -27.31
N GLY A 119 -12.92 8.02 -26.70
CA GLY A 119 -11.78 8.75 -26.17
C GLY A 119 -11.96 9.26 -24.74
N THR A 120 -13.10 8.97 -24.08
CA THR A 120 -13.28 9.36 -22.67
C THR A 120 -12.40 8.50 -21.74
N PRO A 121 -11.77 9.08 -20.69
CA PRO A 121 -10.87 8.33 -19.82
C PRO A 121 -11.64 7.42 -18.85
N LYS A 122 -11.31 6.13 -18.84
CA LYS A 122 -11.87 5.14 -17.91
C LYS A 122 -11.27 5.29 -16.53
N ARG A 123 -12.11 5.53 -15.51
CA ARG A 123 -11.64 5.65 -14.13
C ARG A 123 -12.23 4.62 -13.18
N SER A 124 -11.37 4.09 -12.32
CA SER A 124 -11.70 3.11 -11.30
C SER A 124 -11.73 3.77 -9.92
N VAL A 125 -12.81 3.51 -9.18
CA VAL A 125 -13.02 4.05 -7.85
C VAL A 125 -11.91 3.60 -6.90
N GLY A 126 -11.36 4.53 -6.12
CA GLY A 126 -10.27 4.27 -5.19
C GLY A 126 -8.87 4.25 -5.82
N VAL A 127 -8.74 4.62 -7.09
CA VAL A 127 -7.45 4.81 -7.76
C VAL A 127 -7.10 6.30 -7.81
N PHE A 128 -5.85 6.63 -7.49
CA PHE A 128 -5.30 7.98 -7.64
C PHE A 128 -4.87 8.23 -9.08
N TYR A 129 -5.35 9.33 -9.65
CA TYR A 129 -5.10 9.72 -11.03
C TYR A 129 -4.24 10.99 -11.10
N PRO A 130 -3.04 10.94 -11.69
CA PRO A 130 -2.11 12.08 -11.68
C PRO A 130 -2.58 13.30 -12.49
N ASP A 131 -3.37 13.09 -13.53
CA ASP A 131 -3.87 14.14 -14.42
C ASP A 131 -4.90 15.06 -13.75
N ILE A 132 -5.72 14.48 -12.86
CA ILE A 132 -6.68 15.20 -12.01
C ILE A 132 -6.15 15.44 -10.59
N ASN A 133 -4.98 14.89 -10.24
CA ASN A 133 -4.36 14.94 -8.92
C ASN A 133 -5.32 14.54 -7.77
N ALA A 134 -6.18 13.55 -8.02
CA ALA A 134 -7.22 13.14 -7.09
C ALA A 134 -7.48 11.63 -7.11
N VAL A 135 -8.04 11.11 -6.01
CA VAL A 135 -8.56 9.74 -5.94
C VAL A 135 -9.98 9.73 -6.50
N TRP A 136 -10.23 8.88 -7.48
CA TRP A 136 -11.55 8.76 -8.08
C TRP A 136 -12.57 8.21 -7.08
N THR A 137 -13.74 8.85 -6.96
CA THR A 137 -14.82 8.42 -6.06
C THR A 137 -16.14 8.23 -6.83
N ASN A 138 -17.09 7.48 -6.26
CA ASN A 138 -18.39 7.21 -6.89
C ASN A 138 -19.20 8.47 -7.26
N GLY A 139 -18.91 9.61 -6.62
CA GLY A 139 -19.64 10.86 -6.86
C GLY A 139 -19.01 11.75 -7.94
N MET A 140 -17.91 11.32 -8.56
CA MET A 140 -17.22 12.04 -9.63
C MET A 140 -17.74 11.55 -10.99
N ASP A 141 -18.03 12.49 -11.90
CA ASP A 141 -18.47 12.20 -13.27
C ASP A 141 -17.35 12.48 -14.27
N GLU A 142 -17.08 11.53 -15.16
CA GLU A 142 -16.04 11.65 -16.20
C GLU A 142 -16.29 12.81 -17.18
N SER A 143 -17.56 13.19 -17.39
CA SER A 143 -17.97 14.28 -18.29
C SER A 143 -17.81 15.68 -17.70
N GLU A 144 -17.91 15.82 -16.37
CA GLU A 144 -17.82 17.11 -15.66
C GLU A 144 -16.37 17.50 -15.35
N TYR A 145 -15.44 16.55 -15.24
CA TYR A 145 -14.07 16.84 -14.80
C TYR A 145 -13.18 17.53 -15.86
N GLY A 146 -13.50 17.40 -17.14
CA GLY A 146 -12.74 18.03 -18.24
C GLY A 146 -12.91 19.55 -18.35
N THR A 147 -13.95 20.12 -17.73
CA THR A 147 -14.40 21.50 -17.95
C THR A 147 -14.21 22.43 -16.74
N HIS A 148 -13.82 21.90 -15.58
CA HIS A 148 -13.65 22.72 -14.38
C HIS A 148 -12.25 23.36 -14.32
N GLU A 149 -12.17 24.64 -14.66
CA GLU A 149 -10.99 25.49 -14.46
C GLU A 149 -10.55 25.53 -12.97
N ASN A 150 -11.49 25.31 -12.04
CA ASN A 150 -11.23 25.24 -10.59
C ASN A 150 -11.36 23.81 -10.05
N ARG A 151 -10.33 23.01 -10.31
CA ARG A 151 -10.23 21.58 -9.93
C ARG A 151 -10.48 21.32 -8.43
N GLU A 152 -10.09 22.25 -7.56
CA GLU A 152 -10.30 22.15 -6.10
C GLU A 152 -11.78 22.17 -5.71
N TYR A 153 -12.62 22.95 -6.39
CA TYR A 153 -14.04 23.08 -6.08
C TYR A 153 -14.84 21.82 -6.48
N ALA A 154 -14.53 21.22 -7.62
CA ALA A 154 -15.15 19.97 -8.07
C ALA A 154 -14.83 18.80 -7.13
N ILE A 155 -13.58 18.72 -6.67
CA ILE A 155 -13.15 17.73 -5.68
C ILE A 155 -13.87 17.96 -4.34
N ALA A 156 -13.94 19.21 -3.86
CA ALA A 156 -14.65 19.54 -2.63
C ALA A 156 -16.14 19.19 -2.69
N LYS A 157 -16.81 19.47 -3.82
CA LYS A 157 -18.22 19.13 -4.05
C LYS A 157 -18.46 17.62 -4.11
N ALA A 158 -17.59 16.87 -4.78
CA ALA A 158 -17.67 15.41 -4.83
C ALA A 158 -17.42 14.76 -3.45
N VAL A 159 -16.43 15.25 -2.70
CA VAL A 159 -16.17 14.82 -1.32
C VAL A 159 -17.35 15.16 -0.40
N ALA A 160 -17.94 16.35 -0.53
CA ALA A 160 -19.13 16.75 0.22
C ALA A 160 -20.34 15.85 -0.12
N LYS A 161 -20.56 15.54 -1.40
CA LYS A 161 -21.63 14.63 -1.85
C LYS A 161 -21.43 13.19 -1.34
N SER A 162 -20.19 12.75 -1.18
CA SER A 162 -19.88 11.42 -0.62
C SER A 162 -20.06 11.32 0.90
N LYS A 163 -20.11 12.45 1.63
CA LYS A 163 -20.09 12.47 3.11
C LYS A 163 -21.45 12.31 3.77
N THR A 164 -22.55 12.22 3.03
CA THR A 164 -23.88 12.01 3.62
C THR A 164 -24.74 11.18 2.68
N VAL A 165 -24.98 9.93 3.05
CA VAL A 165 -26.27 9.23 3.05
C VAL A 165 -25.94 7.80 3.46
N ALA A 166 -26.27 7.46 4.72
CA ALA A 166 -26.30 6.07 5.12
C ALA A 166 -27.42 5.39 4.32
N LEU A 167 -27.11 4.27 3.66
CA LEU A 167 -28.00 3.54 2.74
C LEU A 167 -29.30 3.00 3.40
N THR A 168 -29.52 3.25 4.68
CA THR A 168 -30.59 2.66 5.50
C THR A 168 -31.58 3.68 6.08
N ASP A 169 -31.42 4.98 5.83
CA ASP A 169 -32.45 5.95 6.21
C ASP A 169 -33.47 6.06 5.08
N THR A 170 -34.53 5.26 5.16
CA THR A 170 -35.79 5.56 4.47
C THR A 170 -36.31 6.89 5.01
N GLN A 171 -36.05 7.98 4.29
CA GLN A 171 -36.60 9.29 4.62
C GLN A 171 -38.11 9.24 4.40
N PHE A 172 -38.87 9.14 5.49
CA PHE A 172 -40.32 9.33 5.47
C PHE A 172 -40.58 10.83 5.29
N THR A 173 -40.72 11.29 4.05
CA THR A 173 -41.24 12.63 3.79
C THR A 173 -42.75 12.57 4.03
N GLY A 174 -43.18 13.01 5.22
CA GLY A 174 -44.59 13.25 5.49
C GLY A 174 -45.07 14.41 4.62
N GLU A 175 -46.00 14.11 3.71
CA GLU A 175 -46.80 15.14 3.04
C GLU A 175 -47.76 15.75 4.08
N VAL A 176 -47.84 17.08 4.11
CA VAL A 176 -48.90 17.85 4.78
C VAL A 176 -49.83 18.37 3.71
#